data_AF-A0A1S9T3C8-F1
#
_entry.id   AF-A0A1S9T3C8-F1
#
_cell.length_a   1.000
_cell.length_b   1.000
_cell.length_c   1.000
_cell.angle_alpha   90.00
_cell.angle_beta   90.00
_cell.angle_gamma   90.00
#
_symmetry.space_group_name_H-M   'P 1'
#
loop_
_entity.id
_entity.type
_entity.pdbx_description
1 polymer ?
#
loop_
_entity_poly.entity_id
_entity_poly.type
_entity_poly.pdbx_seq_one_letter_code
_entity_poly.pdbx_strand_id
1 'polypeptide(L)' 'MKFGVLKIEDVVKVSTQSELAVLDGIVRKIGIMREEEGRNTEPKYYVVNQDEPYAEDVLNLIKMHEGEL' A
#
# COMPACT_ATOMS: atom_id res chain seq x y z
N MET A 1 8.48 7.89 -10.17
CA MET A 1 7.48 7.59 -9.12
C MET A 1 8.06 6.50 -8.23
N LYS A 2 8.17 6.68 -6.90
CA LYS A 2 8.83 5.71 -6.00
C LYS A 2 7.87 4.69 -5.38
N PHE A 3 6.64 5.09 -5.05
CA PHE A 3 5.59 4.20 -4.52
C PHE A 3 4.21 4.68 -5.01
N GLY A 4 3.22 3.77 -4.99
CA GLY A 4 1.81 4.07 -5.23
C GLY A 4 0.95 3.34 -4.21
N VAL A 5 -0.03 4.04 -3.63
CA VAL A 5 -0.98 3.49 -2.66
C VAL A 5 -2.38 3.78 -3.20
N LEU A 6 -3.21 2.75 -3.27
CA LEU A 6 -4.59 2.86 -3.72
C LEU A 6 -5.52 2.37 -2.60
N LYS A 7 -6.48 3.20 -2.20
CA LYS A 7 -7.53 2.77 -1.27
C LYS A 7 -8.45 1.80 -2.02
N ILE A 8 -8.51 0.55 -1.55
CA ILE A 8 -9.26 -0.52 -2.22
C ILE A 8 -10.74 -0.16 -2.43
N GLU A 9 -11.33 0.55 -1.46
CA GLU A 9 -12.71 1.05 -1.57
C GLU A 9 -12.92 1.92 -2.82
N ASP A 10 -11.98 2.82 -3.11
CA ASP A 10 -12.09 3.73 -4.26
C ASP A 10 -11.80 3.01 -5.58
N VAL A 11 -10.84 2.07 -5.57
CA VAL A 11 -10.60 1.18 -6.72
C VAL A 11 -11.88 0.41 -7.08
N VAL A 12 -12.55 -0.18 -6.09
CA VAL A 12 -13.79 -0.93 -6.32
C VAL A 12 -14.92 -0.03 -6.83
N LYS A 13 -15.00 1.23 -6.37
CA LYS A 13 -16.03 2.18 -6.83
C LYS A 13 -15.89 2.57 -8.30
N VAL A 14 -14.65 2.66 -8.81
CA VAL A 14 -14.38 3.19 -10.16
C VAL A 14 -14.11 2.11 -11.21
N SER A 15 -13.76 0.90 -10.79
CA SER A 15 -13.34 -0.17 -11.69
C SER A 15 -14.45 -1.17 -12.03
N THR A 16 -14.41 -1.65 -13.27
CA THR A 16 -15.14 -2.82 -13.73
C THR A 16 -14.51 -4.11 -13.20
N GLN A 17 -15.25 -5.23 -13.23
CA GLN A 17 -14.71 -6.54 -12.83
C GLN A 17 -13.49 -6.95 -13.66
N SER A 18 -13.45 -6.62 -14.96
CA SER A 18 -12.31 -6.89 -15.81
C SER A 18 -11.06 -6.10 -15.40
N GLU A 19 -11.22 -4.84 -15.01
CA GLU A 19 -10.10 -4.01 -14.54
C GLU A 19 -9.58 -4.50 -13.18
N LEU A 20 -10.48 -4.91 -12.28
CA LEU A 20 -10.11 -5.54 -11.02
C LEU A 20 -9.33 -6.85 -11.22
N ALA A 21 -9.73 -7.67 -12.19
CA ALA A 21 -9.01 -8.90 -12.54
C ALA A 21 -7.60 -8.61 -13.11
N VAL A 22 -7.46 -7.54 -13.92
CA VAL A 22 -6.15 -7.10 -14.40
C VAL A 22 -5.26 -6.64 -13.24
N LEU A 23 -5.82 -5.86 -12.30
CA LEU A 23 -5.09 -5.40 -11.12
C LEU A 23 -4.63 -6.57 -10.23
N ASP A 24 -5.51 -7.52 -9.93
CA ASP A 24 -5.15 -8.75 -9.19
C ASP A 24 -4.06 -9.55 -9.92
N GLY A 25 -4.15 -9.66 -11.26
CA GLY A 25 -3.12 -10.28 -12.08
C GLY A 25 -1.75 -9.59 -11.97
N ILE A 26 -1.71 -8.26 -11.89
CA ILE A 26 -0.47 -7.50 -11.67
C ILE A 26 0.10 -7.77 -10.28
N VAL A 27 -0.75 -7.73 -9.23
CA VAL A 27 -0.34 -8.00 -7.85
C VAL A 27 0.28 -9.39 -7.71
N ARG A 28 -0.34 -10.42 -8.31
CA ARG A 28 0.19 -11.79 -8.31
C ARG A 28 1.54 -11.90 -9.02
N LYS A 29 1.70 -11.26 -10.17
CA LYS A 29 2.99 -11.24 -10.90
C LYS A 29 4.11 -10.59 -10.08
N ILE A 30 3.80 -9.54 -9.33
CA ILE A 30 4.74 -8.93 -8.38
C ILE A 30 5.12 -9.92 -7.28
N GLY A 31 4.15 -10.65 -6.73
CA GLY A 31 4.40 -11.71 -5.74
C GLY A 31 5.36 -12.78 -6.24
N ILE A 32 5.12 -13.31 -7.44
CA ILE A 32 5.98 -14.32 -8.09
C ILE A 32 7.40 -13.76 -8.29
N MET A 33 7.54 -12.56 -8.86
CA MET A 33 8.86 -11.94 -9.06
C MET A 33 9.62 -11.78 -7.73
N ARG A 34 8.93 -11.41 -6.64
CA ARG A 34 9.56 -11.29 -5.33
C ARG A 34 10.03 -12.64 -4.79
N GLU A 35 9.27 -13.70 -5.02
CA GLU A 35 9.65 -15.07 -4.67
C GLU A 35 10.93 -15.49 -5.42
N GLU A 36 10.97 -15.24 -6.73
CA GLU A 36 12.15 -15.51 -7.59
C GLU A 36 13.39 -14.72 -7.13
N GLU A 37 13.21 -13.51 -6.60
CA GLU A 37 14.27 -12.69 -5.99
C GLU A 37 14.63 -13.08 -4.54
N GLY A 38 13.98 -14.11 -3.97
CA GLY A 38 14.21 -14.54 -2.58
C GLY A 38 13.71 -13.54 -1.52
N ARG A 39 12.73 -12.70 -1.88
CA ARG A 39 12.13 -11.68 -1.02
C ARG A 39 10.80 -12.15 -0.46
N ASN A 40 10.36 -11.55 0.65
CA ASN A 40 9.00 -11.75 1.16
C ASN A 40 7.98 -11.35 0.09
N THR A 41 7.12 -12.28 -0.35
CA THR A 41 6.08 -12.09 -1.38
C THR A 41 4.95 -11.17 -0.90
N GLU A 42 4.72 -11.13 0.41
CA GLU A 42 3.67 -10.33 1.06
C GLU A 42 4.28 -9.39 2.11
N PRO A 43 5.00 -8.34 1.68
CA PRO A 43 5.54 -7.34 2.60
C PRO A 43 4.40 -6.60 3.31
N LYS A 44 4.53 -6.45 4.63
CA LYS A 44 3.58 -5.67 5.43
C LYS A 44 4.12 -4.25 5.58
N TYR A 45 3.26 -3.27 5.35
CA TYR A 45 3.57 -1.85 5.52
C TYR A 45 2.55 -1.20 6.44
N TYR A 46 3.00 -0.25 7.24
CA TYR A 46 2.10 0.71 7.87
C TYR A 46 1.87 1.87 6.90
N VAL A 47 0.61 2.09 6.54
CA VAL A 47 0.18 3.17 5.64
C VAL A 47 -0.81 4.03 6.40
N VAL A 48 -0.57 5.33 6.40
CA VAL A 48 -1.43 6.32 7.06
C VAL A 48 -2.13 7.12 5.97
N ASN A 49 -3.46 7.06 5.93
CA ASN A 49 -4.25 7.97 5.11
C ASN A 49 -4.29 9.33 5.81
N GLN A 50 -3.73 10.38 5.20
CA GLN A 50 -3.63 11.70 5.81
C GLN A 50 -4.96 12.46 5.88
N ASP A 51 -5.99 11.98 5.17
CA ASP A 51 -7.34 12.53 5.26
C ASP A 51 -8.09 12.05 6.51
N GLU A 52 -7.55 11.08 7.25
CA GLU A 52 -8.18 10.53 8.44
C GLU A 52 -7.81 11.32 9.70
N PRO A 53 -8.73 11.48 10.68
CA PRO A 53 -8.49 12.31 11.85
C PRO A 53 -7.33 11.83 12.74
N TYR A 54 -6.93 10.56 12.64
CA TYR A 54 -5.81 9.99 13.39
C TYR A 54 -4.43 10.27 12.75
N ALA A 55 -4.37 10.85 11.54
CA ALA A 55 -3.13 10.95 10.79
C ALA A 55 -2.05 11.76 11.50
N GLU A 56 -2.45 12.87 12.14
CA GLU A 56 -1.54 13.73 12.89
C GLU A 56 -0.98 13.02 14.13
N ASP A 57 -1.82 12.28 14.85
CA ASP A 57 -1.39 11.48 16.01
C ASP A 57 -0.35 10.44 15.61
N VAL A 58 -0.56 9.74 14.50
CA VAL A 58 0.40 8.75 14.00
C VAL A 58 1.71 9.41 13.59
N LEU A 59 1.67 10.57 12.92
CA LEU A 59 2.88 11.32 12.58
C LEU A 59 3.67 11.74 13.83
N ASN A 60 2.97 12.21 14.86
CA ASN A 60 3.59 12.62 16.11
C ASN A 60 4.24 11.43 16.85
N LEU A 61 3.58 10.27 16.86
CA LEU A 61 4.15 9.04 17.41
C LEU A 61 5.45 8.64 16.70
N ILE A 62 5.50 8.74 15.37
CA ILE A 62 6.72 8.45 14.60
C ILE A 62 7.84 9.43 14.97
N LYS A 63 7.54 10.74 14.98
CA LYS A 63 8.52 11.78 15.34
C LYS A 63 9.09 11.63 16.75
N MET A 64 8.26 11.18 17.70
CA MET A 64 8.71 10.94 19.08
C MET A 64 9.75 9.82 19.19
N HIS A 65 9.69 8.80 18.34
CA HIS A 65 10.57 7.64 18.41
C HIS A 65 11.78 7.75 17.48
N GLU A 66 11.63 8.38 16.33
CA GLU A 66 12.68 8.47 15.28
C GLU A 66 13.38 9.84 15.24
N GLY A 67 12.91 10.84 16.01
CA GLY A 67 13.34 12.24 15.90
C GLY A 67 12.55 13.03 14.85
N GLU A 68 12.93 14.28 14.59
CA GLU A 68 12.33 15.04 13.48
C GLU A 68 12.68 14.37 12.15
N LEU A 69 11.63 13.94 11.41
CA LEU A 69 11.73 13.42 10.03
C LEU A 69 12.06 14.54 9.03
#